data_AF-A0A1V5LDJ4-F1
#
_entry.id   AF-A0A1V5LDJ4-F1
#
_cell.length_a   1.000
_cell.length_b   1.000
_cell.length_c   1.000
_cell.angle_alpha   90.00
_cell.angle_beta   90.00
_cell.angle_gamma   90.00
#
_symmetry.space_group_name_H-M   'P 1'
#
loop_
_entity.id
_entity.type
_entity.pdbx_description
1 polymer ?
#
loop_
_entity_poly.entity_id
_entity_poly.type
_entity_poly.pdbx_seq_one_letter_code
_entity_poly.pdbx_strand_id
1 'polypeptide(L)'
;MNNALKAMGMAVAFDDHRADFSGISTMMPLFISYVKHSSFVQVDEEGTEAAAVTVVGVGTTSIGGPGGFFMRIDRPFLVVIHDHHSRTALFVGRIYQPEWN
;
A
#
# COMPACT_ATOMS: atom_id res chain seq x y z
N MET A 1 13.30 -9.28 1.55
CA MET A 1 12.97 -8.51 2.78
C MET A 1 14.02 -8.63 3.90
N ASN A 2 14.97 -9.57 3.84
CA ASN A 2 15.94 -9.82 4.92
C ASN A 2 16.61 -8.54 5.46
N ASN A 3 17.25 -7.74 4.61
CA ASN A 3 18.00 -6.56 5.05
C ASN A 3 17.12 -5.53 5.73
N ALA A 4 15.92 -5.29 5.19
CA ALA A 4 14.96 -4.35 5.77
C ALA A 4 14.55 -4.81 7.18
N LEU A 5 14.17 -6.08 7.34
CA LEU A 5 13.76 -6.60 8.64
C LEU A 5 14.91 -6.62 9.67
N LYS A 6 16.13 -6.95 9.23
CA LYS A 6 17.33 -6.86 10.07
C LYS A 6 17.55 -5.42 10.56
N ALA A 7 17.46 -4.44 9.66
CA ALA A 7 17.60 -3.02 10.00
C ALA A 7 16.49 -2.51 10.93
N MET A 8 15.29 -3.10 10.86
CA MET A 8 14.17 -2.81 11.75
C MET A 8 14.26 -3.52 13.11
N GLY A 9 15.39 -4.16 13.43
CA GLY A 9 15.65 -4.78 14.74
C GLY A 9 15.45 -6.30 14.79
N MET A 10 15.09 -6.94 13.68
CA MET A 10 14.84 -8.39 13.63
C MET A 10 16.12 -9.22 13.35
N ALA A 11 17.31 -8.68 13.62
CA ALA A 11 18.58 -9.29 13.19
C ALA A 11 18.79 -10.71 13.74
N VAL A 12 18.45 -10.95 15.01
CA VAL A 12 18.62 -12.25 15.71
C VAL A 12 17.84 -13.37 15.03
N ALA A 13 16.66 -13.08 14.47
CA ALA A 13 15.84 -14.11 13.82
C ALA A 13 16.48 -14.74 12.57
N PHE A 14 17.49 -14.07 11.98
CA PHE A 14 18.23 -14.55 10.81
C PHE A 14 19.62 -15.09 11.17
N ASP A 15 19.94 -15.21 12.45
CA ASP A 15 21.21 -15.72 12.96
C ASP A 15 21.05 -17.20 13.32
N ASP A 16 21.82 -18.08 12.71
CA ASP A 16 21.73 -19.53 12.86
C ASP A 16 22.20 -20.05 14.22
N HIS A 17 22.92 -19.22 14.99
CA HIS A 17 23.40 -19.56 16.33
C HIS A 17 22.61 -18.89 17.45
N ARG A 18 21.92 -17.79 17.16
CA ARG A 18 21.21 -16.96 18.16
C ARG A 18 19.70 -16.96 18.02
N ALA A 19 19.15 -17.37 16.87
CA ALA A 19 17.70 -17.46 16.71
C ALA A 19 17.11 -18.50 17.65
N ASP A 20 16.02 -18.13 18.33
CA ASP A 20 15.23 -19.05 19.14
C ASP A 20 13.82 -19.17 18.56
N PHE A 21 13.58 -20.32 17.93
CA PHE A 21 12.28 -20.73 17.39
C PHE A 21 11.80 -22.03 18.05
N SER A 22 12.16 -22.26 19.31
CA SER A 22 11.72 -23.43 20.09
C SER A 22 10.20 -23.59 20.19
N GLY A 23 9.44 -22.48 20.08
CA GLY A 23 7.98 -22.49 19.97
C GLY A 23 7.43 -23.10 18.67
N ILE A 24 8.27 -23.28 17.65
CA ILE A 24 7.92 -23.95 16.37
C ILE A 24 8.43 -25.39 16.38
N SER A 25 9.70 -25.61 16.77
CA SER A 25 10.31 -26.93 16.82
C SER A 25 11.35 -27.01 17.94
N THR A 26 11.30 -28.09 18.72
CA THR A 26 12.28 -28.41 19.76
C THR A 26 13.30 -29.47 19.31
N MET A 27 13.09 -30.10 18.15
CA MET A 27 13.95 -31.18 17.65
C MET A 27 15.24 -30.68 17.01
N MET A 28 15.22 -29.46 16.46
CA MET A 28 16.38 -28.85 15.81
C MET A 28 16.33 -27.33 15.90
N PRO A 29 17.49 -26.65 16.00
CA PRO A 29 17.55 -25.20 15.87
C PRO A 29 17.01 -24.76 14.50
N LEU A 30 16.20 -23.70 14.50
CA LEU A 30 15.69 -23.06 13.29
C LEU A 30 16.16 -21.61 13.24
N PHE A 31 16.23 -21.05 12.05
CA PHE A 31 16.45 -19.63 11.82
C PHE A 31 15.82 -19.21 10.49
N ILE A 32 15.61 -17.91 10.29
CA ILE A 32 15.10 -17.38 9.02
C ILE A 32 16.24 -17.25 8.03
N SER A 33 16.25 -18.08 6.99
CA SER A 33 17.21 -17.96 5.90
C SER A 33 16.84 -16.84 4.92
N TYR A 34 15.58 -16.76 4.51
CA TYR A 34 15.09 -15.68 3.65
C TYR A 34 13.59 -15.35 3.83
N VAL A 35 13.25 -14.11 3.51
CA VAL A 35 11.87 -13.60 3.43
C VAL A 35 11.66 -12.94 2.07
N LYS A 36 10.74 -13.50 1.30
CA LYS A 36 10.28 -12.99 -0.01
C LYS A 36 8.89 -12.39 0.15
N HIS A 37 8.68 -11.23 -0.47
CA HIS A 37 7.38 -10.58 -0.55
C HIS A 37 7.30 -9.92 -1.93
N SER A 38 6.19 -10.15 -2.61
CA SER A 38 5.89 -9.60 -3.92
C SER A 38 4.43 -9.18 -3.90
N SER A 39 4.15 -7.98 -4.37
CA SER A 39 2.82 -7.38 -4.39
C SER A 39 2.62 -6.67 -5.72
N PHE A 40 1.41 -6.72 -6.26
CA PHE A 40 1.04 -6.03 -7.49
C PHE A 40 -0.23 -5.23 -7.23
N VAL A 41 -0.26 -3.99 -7.72
CA VAL A 41 -1.42 -3.08 -7.64
C VAL A 41 -1.66 -2.54 -9.04
N GLN A 42 -2.87 -2.75 -9.53
CA GLN A 42 -3.36 -2.16 -10.77
C GLN A 42 -4.50 -1.20 -10.41
N VAL A 43 -4.47 -0.01 -11.02
CA VAL A 43 -5.51 1.00 -10.88
C VAL A 43 -6.07 1.20 -12.27
N ASP A 44 -7.37 0.95 -12.43
CA ASP A 44 -8.11 1.20 -13.66
C ASP A 44 -9.38 2.01 -13.38
N GLU A 45 -9.99 2.43 -14.47
CA GLU A 45 -11.21 3.22 -14.51
C GLU A 45 -12.42 2.41 -13.98
N GLU A 46 -12.47 1.10 -14.23
CA GLU A 46 -13.55 0.26 -13.70
C GLU A 46 -13.50 0.11 -12.16
N GLY A 47 -12.30 0.12 -11.57
CA GLY A 47 -12.08 -0.02 -10.13
C GLY A 47 -12.04 1.29 -9.33
N THR A 48 -11.94 2.46 -9.98
CA THR A 48 -11.83 3.78 -9.31
C THR A 48 -12.78 4.84 -9.87
N GLU A 49 -13.45 4.62 -11.01
CA GLU A 49 -14.13 5.67 -11.79
C GLU A 49 -15.66 5.51 -11.91
N ALA A 50 -16.30 4.56 -11.21
CA ALA A 50 -17.77 4.48 -11.26
C ALA A 50 -18.51 5.47 -10.33
N ALA A 51 -17.82 6.08 -9.35
CA ALA A 51 -18.48 6.95 -8.35
C ALA A 51 -18.48 8.45 -8.69
N ALA A 52 -17.66 8.90 -9.65
CA ALA A 52 -17.53 10.33 -9.97
C ALA A 52 -18.41 10.80 -11.15
N VAL A 53 -19.01 9.87 -11.92
CA VAL A 53 -19.67 10.18 -13.21
C VAL A 53 -21.20 10.31 -13.13
N THR A 54 -21.82 10.30 -11.95
CA THR A 54 -23.26 10.64 -11.85
C THR A 54 -23.58 11.61 -10.72
N VAL A 55 -23.35 12.90 -10.99
CA VAL A 55 -24.10 13.99 -10.36
C VAL A 55 -24.93 14.65 -11.46
N VAL A 56 -26.22 14.29 -11.58
CA VAL A 56 -27.18 15.07 -12.36
C VAL A 56 -27.71 16.17 -11.45
N GLY A 57 -27.08 17.35 -11.51
CA GLY A 57 -27.58 18.56 -10.89
C GLY A 57 -28.04 19.53 -11.99
N VAL A 58 -29.35 19.72 -12.14
CA VAL A 58 -29.87 20.86 -12.91
C VAL A 58 -29.66 22.10 -12.06
N GLY A 59 -28.72 22.97 -12.48
CA GLY A 59 -28.36 24.20 -11.77
C GLY A 59 -28.08 25.34 -12.74
N THR A 60 -28.51 26.55 -12.37
CA THR A 60 -28.51 27.81 -13.14
C THR A 60 -27.21 28.12 -13.90
N THR A 61 -27.35 28.59 -15.14
CA THR A 61 -26.29 28.79 -16.16
C THR A 61 -25.45 30.07 -16.03
N SER A 62 -25.63 30.89 -14.98
CA SER A 62 -24.85 32.12 -14.82
C SER A 62 -24.80 32.59 -13.36
N ILE A 63 -23.84 32.05 -12.62
CA ILE A 63 -23.15 32.69 -11.49
C ILE A 63 -22.09 31.66 -11.07
N GLY A 64 -20.82 32.06 -11.08
CA GLY A 64 -19.73 31.21 -10.62
C GLY A 64 -20.00 30.79 -9.18
N GLY A 65 -20.42 29.53 -9.01
CA GLY A 65 -20.51 28.89 -7.70
C GLY A 65 -19.14 28.92 -7.00
N PRO A 66 -19.11 28.78 -5.66
CA PRO A 66 -17.86 28.83 -4.91
C PRO A 66 -16.87 27.84 -5.55
N GLY A 67 -15.70 28.35 -5.94
CA GLY A 67 -14.75 27.64 -6.82
C GLY A 67 -14.59 26.19 -6.42
N GLY A 68 -14.98 25.29 -7.32
CA GLY A 68 -14.95 23.85 -7.08
C GLY A 68 -13.55 23.37 -6.69
N PHE A 69 -13.51 22.32 -5.87
CA PHE A 69 -12.25 21.67 -5.53
C PHE A 69 -11.64 21.02 -6.78
N PHE A 70 -10.42 21.41 -7.13
CA PHE A 70 -9.66 20.84 -8.24
C PHE A 70 -8.41 20.14 -7.70
N MET A 71 -8.30 18.83 -7.93
CA MET A 71 -7.14 18.03 -7.54
C MET A 71 -6.45 17.49 -8.79
N ARG A 72 -5.17 17.84 -8.95
CA ARG A 72 -4.32 17.33 -10.03
C ARG A 72 -3.13 16.59 -9.45
N ILE A 73 -3.00 15.31 -9.82
CA ILE A 73 -1.95 14.40 -9.36
C ILE A 73 -0.98 14.17 -10.52
N ASP A 74 -0.16 15.18 -10.82
CA ASP A 74 0.77 15.25 -11.96
C ASP A 74 2.25 15.09 -11.57
N ARG A 75 2.52 14.56 -10.37
CA ARG A 75 3.86 14.39 -9.77
C ARG A 75 3.84 13.22 -8.79
N PRO A 76 5.01 12.71 -8.32
CA PRO A 76 5.05 11.54 -7.44
C PRO A 76 4.11 11.64 -6.24
N PHE A 77 3.34 10.59 -6.00
CA PHE A 77 2.31 10.55 -4.97
C PHE A 77 2.32 9.23 -4.21
N LEU A 78 1.71 9.23 -3.02
CA LEU A 78 1.51 8.05 -2.20
C LEU A 78 0.14 7.44 -2.46
N VAL A 79 0.09 6.12 -2.49
CA VAL A 79 -1.14 5.34 -2.52
C VAL A 79 -1.21 4.51 -1.25
N VAL A 80 -2.35 4.60 -0.56
CA VAL A 80 -2.65 3.79 0.61
C VAL A 80 -4.00 3.12 0.38
N ILE A 81 -4.02 1.80 0.35
CA ILE A 81 -5.25 1.02 0.41
C ILE A 81 -5.36 0.52 1.84
N HIS A 82 -6.44 0.87 2.53
CA HIS A 82 -6.64 0.45 3.91
C HIS A 82 -8.06 -0.07 4.11
N ASP A 83 -8.20 -1.00 5.05
CA ASP A 83 -9.51 -1.38 5.56
C ASP A 83 -10.02 -0.27 6.49
N HIS A 84 -11.27 0.16 6.30
CA HIS A 84 -11.86 1.25 7.07
C HIS A 84 -12.20 0.83 8.51
N HIS A 85 -12.61 -0.43 8.71
CA HIS A 85 -13.04 -0.90 10.03
C HIS A 85 -11.86 -1.10 10.98
N SER A 86 -10.84 -1.84 10.55
CA SER A 86 -9.65 -2.11 11.35
C SER A 86 -8.60 -1.00 11.28
N ARG A 87 -8.72 -0.07 10.33
CA ARG A 87 -7.70 0.93 9.99
C ARG A 87 -6.36 0.31 9.57
N THR A 88 -6.37 -0.95 9.13
CA THR A 88 -5.18 -1.66 8.68
C THR A 88 -4.80 -1.21 7.28
N ALA A 89 -3.56 -0.76 7.08
CA ALA A 89 -3.02 -0.53 5.75
C ALA A 89 -2.77 -1.88 5.06
N LEU A 90 -3.52 -2.13 3.98
CA LEU A 90 -3.40 -3.30 3.12
C LEU A 90 -2.25 -3.11 2.12
N PHE A 91 -2.13 -1.90 1.56
CA PHE A 91 -1.05 -1.52 0.67
C PHE A 91 -0.59 -0.10 0.98
N VAL A 92 0.73 0.09 0.94
CA VAL A 92 1.36 1.41 0.99
C VAL A 92 2.41 1.45 -0.12
N GLY A 93 2.27 2.41 -1.02
CA GLY A 93 3.15 2.52 -2.18
C GLY A 93 3.39 3.97 -2.56
N ARG A 94 4.45 4.18 -3.35
CA ARG A 94 4.74 5.46 -4.00
C ARG A 94 4.70 5.26 -5.50
N ILE A 95 3.87 6.02 -6.20
CA ILE A 95 3.86 6.07 -7.66
C ILE A 95 4.77 7.21 -8.08
N TYR A 96 5.89 6.87 -8.72
CA TYR A 96 6.87 7.86 -9.19
C TYR A 96 6.68 8.17 -10.67
N GLN A 97 6.47 7.13 -11.48
CA GLN A 97 6.21 7.23 -12.92
C GLN A 97 5.13 6.19 -13.27
N PRO A 98 3.89 6.62 -13.52
CA PRO A 98 2.85 5.72 -14.00
C PRO A 98 3.16 5.34 -15.45
N GLU A 99 3.02 4.06 -15.78
CA GLU A 99 3.02 3.59 -17.16
C GLU A 99 1.57 3.50 -17.64
N TRP A 100 1.30 4.12 -18.78
CA TRP A 100 0.01 4.07 -19.46
C TRP A 100 0.13 3.01 -20.55
N ASN A 101 -0.69 1.97 -20.49
CA ASN A 101 -0.72 0.91 -21.50
C ASN A 101 -1.98 1.04 -22.36
#